data_AF-A0A0H5R8K0-F1
#
_entry.id   AF-A0A0H5R8K0-F1
#
_cell.length_a   1.000
_cell.length_b   1.000
_cell.length_c   1.000
_cell.angle_alpha   90.00
_cell.angle_beta   90.00
_cell.angle_gamma   90.00
#
_symmetry.space_group_name_H-M   'P 1'
#
loop_
_entity.id
_entity.type
_entity.pdbx_description
1 polymer ?
#
loop_
_entity_poly.entity_id
_entity_poly.type
_entity_poly.pdbx_seq_one_letter_code
_entity_poly.pdbx_strand_id
1 'polypeptide(L)'
;VVAGGLHAGGMAPFQDVARLGGVDISLCDDRRCASVWEHIRLRDPRQLQTFLDSLTRSIPIVAESTIITKPMFCALPVYVQSRCLALLHLPGLGDCAIGAAISIFAVHISDPFILSLLDSLSRLRHCDYIAPEVEIAQKNPGAGCFWSRSPSSPVRSSAMDEGPSDGAPDKDEPIVQVDVISSQLDKIDMIVTCLDSNTPLSGDIMTWLRSCSIQTAETIFGKLHLSEISVTSLDLFAKNFTDITIPFDLYCLFLKHSFLQRLASLNGPASRQLFDLLVLLGQQNPRAFVQGLLFPLLDSAINIQPELFNRIGKECLTSHDRLILVQRTAGLPIWTEDTIKIVHSMLNLGVDPFTEQLGGVLAAKVQLTAADLKLSCSAKFPALIITLATKYGEFVRNRQSELLDAANRLNSFMKKIAVKAVQNLNPIS
;
A
#
# COMPACT_ATOMS: atom_id res chain seq x y z
N VAL A 1 -26.26 -52.72 33.78
CA VAL A 1 -26.98 -51.76 34.66
C VAL A 1 -26.55 -50.37 34.25
N VAL A 2 -27.55 -49.54 33.95
CA VAL A 2 -27.46 -48.18 33.38
C VAL A 2 -27.23 -47.15 34.47
N ALA A 3 -26.42 -46.13 34.17
CA ALA A 3 -26.54 -44.69 34.47
C ALA A 3 -25.11 -44.08 34.46
N GLY A 4 -24.75 -43.04 33.73
CA GLY A 4 -25.51 -41.90 33.21
C GLY A 4 -24.96 -40.63 33.86
N GLY A 5 -24.15 -39.84 33.13
CA GLY A 5 -23.59 -38.59 33.63
C GLY A 5 -22.67 -37.89 32.62
N LEU A 6 -23.30 -37.16 31.67
CA LEU A 6 -22.67 -36.17 30.79
C LEU A 6 -22.31 -34.91 31.59
N HIS A 7 -21.10 -34.34 31.40
CA HIS A 7 -20.95 -32.90 31.16
C HIS A 7 -19.58 -32.51 30.57
N ALA A 8 -19.67 -31.91 29.37
CA ALA A 8 -18.94 -30.78 28.81
C ALA A 8 -17.40 -30.73 28.95
N GLY A 9 -16.73 -31.03 27.83
CA GLY A 9 -15.36 -30.60 27.56
C GLY A 9 -15.30 -29.08 27.32
N GLY A 10 -14.46 -28.41 28.11
CA GLY A 10 -14.00 -27.05 27.82
C GLY A 10 -12.82 -27.11 26.86
N MET A 11 -13.02 -26.62 25.63
CA MET A 11 -11.92 -26.18 24.77
C MET A 11 -11.17 -25.06 25.48
N ALA A 12 -9.89 -25.27 25.78
CA ALA A 12 -8.98 -24.18 26.08
C ALA A 12 -8.81 -23.33 24.80
N PRO A 13 -8.96 -22.00 24.85
CA PRO A 13 -8.60 -21.17 23.71
C PRO A 13 -7.07 -21.17 23.61
N PHE A 14 -6.55 -21.59 22.46
CA PHE A 14 -5.15 -21.38 22.10
C PHE A 14 -4.89 -19.86 22.09
N GLN A 15 -4.14 -19.39 23.09
CA GLN A 15 -3.57 -18.05 23.11
C GLN A 15 -2.17 -18.15 22.50
N ASP A 16 -2.03 -17.75 21.24
CA ASP A 16 -0.71 -17.44 20.70
C ASP A 16 -0.23 -16.14 21.36
N VAL A 17 1.00 -16.12 21.85
CA VAL A 17 1.60 -14.96 22.50
C VAL A 17 2.75 -14.48 21.63
N ALA A 18 2.66 -13.25 21.11
CA ALA A 18 3.75 -12.65 20.36
C ALA A 18 4.85 -12.21 21.34
N ARG A 19 6.05 -12.79 21.19
CA ARG A 19 7.23 -12.46 22.00
C ARG A 19 8.13 -11.47 21.26
N LEU A 20 8.29 -10.27 21.81
CA LEU A 20 9.34 -9.33 21.41
C LEU A 20 10.34 -9.19 22.55
N GLY A 21 11.58 -9.64 22.35
CA GLY A 21 12.67 -9.44 23.33
C GLY A 21 12.45 -10.06 24.71
N GLY A 22 11.66 -11.14 24.81
CA GLY A 22 11.33 -11.80 26.09
C GLY A 22 10.15 -11.18 26.83
N VAL A 23 9.42 -10.25 26.21
CA VAL A 23 8.19 -9.68 26.75
C VAL A 23 6.98 -10.27 26.02
N ASP A 24 6.02 -10.75 26.79
CA ASP A 24 4.75 -11.28 26.30
C ASP A 24 3.75 -10.12 26.07
N ILE A 25 3.24 -9.99 24.82
CA ILE A 25 2.19 -9.02 24.47
C ILE A 25 0.86 -9.79 24.34
N SER A 26 -0.13 -9.46 25.16
CA SER A 26 -1.46 -10.10 25.08
C SER A 26 -2.18 -9.68 23.78
N LEU A 27 -2.53 -10.67 22.95
CA LEU A 27 -3.20 -10.43 21.66
C LEU A 27 -4.63 -9.91 21.84
N CYS A 28 -4.94 -8.83 21.12
CA CYS A 28 -6.30 -8.43 20.82
C CYS A 28 -6.64 -8.93 19.40
N ASP A 29 -7.89 -9.28 19.12
CA ASP A 29 -8.32 -9.85 17.84
C ASP A 29 -7.91 -8.95 16.65
N ASP A 30 -6.96 -9.42 15.84
CA ASP A 30 -6.35 -8.71 14.70
C ASP A 30 -7.39 -8.16 13.71
N ARG A 31 -8.52 -8.85 13.54
CA ARG A 31 -9.59 -8.42 12.60
C ARG A 31 -10.33 -7.22 13.14
N ARG A 32 -10.60 -7.20 14.44
CA ARG A 32 -11.23 -6.06 15.13
C ARG A 32 -10.29 -4.87 15.16
N CYS A 33 -9.02 -5.14 15.42
CA CYS A 33 -7.96 -4.15 15.44
C CYS A 33 -7.74 -3.48 14.07
N ALA A 34 -7.59 -4.28 13.00
CA ALA A 34 -7.48 -3.76 11.64
C ALA A 34 -8.74 -3.01 11.19
N SER A 35 -9.93 -3.48 11.60
CA SER A 35 -11.19 -2.80 11.32
C SER A 35 -11.31 -1.46 12.05
N VAL A 36 -10.90 -1.38 13.32
CA VAL A 36 -10.86 -0.13 14.09
C VAL A 36 -9.81 0.82 13.51
N TRP A 37 -8.65 0.29 13.10
CA TRP A 37 -7.59 1.06 12.45
C TRP A 37 -8.05 1.66 11.11
N GLU A 38 -8.64 0.86 10.23
CA GLU A 38 -9.26 1.35 8.99
C GLU A 38 -10.38 2.34 9.29
N HIS A 39 -11.18 2.11 10.34
CA HIS A 39 -12.26 3.01 10.71
C HIS A 39 -11.76 4.38 11.19
N ILE A 40 -10.71 4.41 12.03
CA ILE A 40 -10.08 5.65 12.51
C ILE A 40 -9.37 6.37 11.36
N ARG A 41 -8.67 5.62 10.49
CA ARG A 41 -7.94 6.16 9.33
C ARG A 41 -8.87 6.81 8.30
N LEU A 42 -10.04 6.22 8.06
CA LEU A 42 -10.90 6.60 6.93
C LEU A 42 -11.95 7.68 7.26
N ARG A 43 -12.26 7.96 8.53
CA ARG A 43 -13.43 8.81 8.86
C ARG A 43 -13.15 10.16 9.53
N ASP A 44 -12.09 10.34 10.32
CA ASP A 44 -11.90 11.62 11.04
C ASP A 44 -10.45 11.84 11.55
N PRO A 45 -9.70 12.83 11.00
CA PRO A 45 -8.36 13.16 11.50
C PRO A 45 -8.34 13.73 12.94
N ARG A 46 -9.46 14.21 13.48
CA ARG A 46 -9.54 14.59 14.91
C ARG A 46 -9.54 13.37 15.82
N GLN A 47 -10.09 12.24 15.35
CA GLN A 47 -9.99 10.96 16.06
C GLN A 47 -8.57 10.41 16.00
N LEU A 48 -7.84 10.66 14.92
CA LEU A 48 -6.41 10.35 14.85
C LEU A 48 -5.59 11.18 15.84
N GLN A 49 -5.86 12.48 15.98
CA GLN A 49 -5.22 13.33 16.99
C GLN A 49 -5.56 12.85 18.41
N THR A 50 -6.83 12.57 18.70
CA THR A 50 -7.27 12.05 20.01
C THR A 50 -6.69 10.66 20.29
N PHE A 51 -6.49 9.85 19.25
CA PHE A 51 -5.84 8.54 19.29
C PHE A 51 -4.36 8.68 19.64
N LEU A 52 -3.64 9.59 18.99
CA LEU A 52 -2.24 9.89 19.27
C LEU A 52 -2.06 10.51 20.67
N ASP A 53 -2.93 11.44 21.06
CA ASP A 53 -2.96 12.02 22.41
C ASP A 53 -3.29 10.98 23.48
N SER A 54 -4.05 9.93 23.14
CA SER A 54 -4.26 8.78 24.01
C SER A 54 -3.00 7.92 24.10
N LEU A 55 -2.29 7.67 22.99
CA LEU A 55 -1.05 6.90 22.99
C LEU A 55 0.08 7.60 23.77
N THR A 56 0.09 8.93 23.84
CA THR A 56 1.11 9.73 24.54
C THR A 56 0.81 10.00 26.02
N ARG A 57 -0.40 9.68 26.51
CA ARG A 57 -0.73 9.72 27.95
C ARG A 57 -0.08 8.54 28.70
N SER A 58 0.55 8.83 29.84
CA SER A 58 1.20 7.90 30.78
C SER A 58 0.33 6.66 31.09
N ILE A 59 0.76 5.39 31.10
CA ILE A 59 2.06 4.70 31.02
C ILE A 59 1.79 3.34 30.33
N PRO A 60 2.67 2.78 29.47
CA PRO A 60 2.76 1.33 29.36
C PRO A 60 3.45 0.79 30.63
N ILE A 61 2.68 0.17 31.53
CA ILE A 61 3.24 -0.41 32.76
C ILE A 61 3.98 -1.69 32.34
N VAL A 62 5.30 -1.69 32.53
CA VAL A 62 6.08 -2.92 32.51
C VAL A 62 5.91 -3.57 33.87
N ALA A 63 5.06 -4.59 33.95
CA ALA A 63 4.94 -5.45 35.12
C ALA A 63 5.47 -6.83 34.74
N GLU A 64 6.47 -7.33 35.46
CA GLU A 64 6.85 -8.75 35.45
C GLU A 64 6.96 -9.36 34.03
N SER A 65 7.73 -8.74 33.13
CA SER A 65 7.93 -9.16 31.72
C SER A 65 6.72 -9.10 30.78
N THR A 66 5.65 -8.39 31.16
CA THR A 66 4.54 -8.03 30.27
C THR A 66 4.47 -6.52 30.08
N ILE A 67 4.37 -6.07 28.83
CA ILE A 67 4.09 -4.66 28.53
C ILE A 67 2.57 -4.54 28.45
N ILE A 68 1.98 -3.88 29.45
CA ILE A 68 0.57 -3.51 29.41
C ILE A 68 0.45 -2.27 28.52
N THR A 69 0.14 -2.48 27.24
CA THR A 69 -0.16 -1.41 26.30
C THR A 69 -1.68 -1.17 26.22
N LYS A 70 -2.08 -0.02 25.68
CA LYS A 70 -3.50 0.19 25.38
C LYS A 70 -3.91 -0.79 24.26
N PRO A 71 -5.11 -1.40 24.31
CA PRO A 71 -5.57 -2.34 23.27
C PRO A 71 -5.46 -1.79 21.84
N MET A 72 -5.55 -0.47 21.70
CA MET A 72 -5.42 0.22 20.41
C MET A 72 -3.98 0.24 19.85
N PHE A 73 -2.96 0.07 20.68
CA PHE A 73 -1.56 -0.06 20.25
C PHE A 73 -1.35 -1.38 19.51
N CYS A 74 -1.97 -2.46 19.99
CA CYS A 74 -1.97 -3.77 19.34
C CYS A 74 -2.65 -3.74 17.96
N ALA A 75 -3.37 -2.67 17.61
CA ALA A 75 -4.02 -2.50 16.32
C ALA A 75 -3.16 -1.88 15.22
N LEU A 76 -1.97 -1.37 15.57
CA LEU A 76 -1.03 -0.85 14.59
C LEU A 76 -0.33 -1.99 13.84
N PRO A 77 0.17 -1.78 12.61
CA PRO A 77 1.04 -2.77 11.96
C PRO A 77 2.26 -3.09 12.84
N VAL A 78 2.68 -4.36 12.89
CA VAL A 78 3.77 -4.84 13.78
C VAL A 78 5.06 -4.02 13.68
N TYR A 79 5.42 -3.55 12.48
CA TYR A 79 6.61 -2.71 12.30
C TYR A 79 6.46 -1.31 12.93
N VAL A 80 5.23 -0.76 12.96
CA VAL A 80 4.90 0.51 13.63
C VAL A 80 4.89 0.29 15.14
N GLN A 81 4.29 -0.81 15.62
CA GLN A 81 4.32 -1.20 17.04
C GLN A 81 5.76 -1.28 17.55
N SER A 82 6.63 -2.01 16.85
CA SER A 82 8.03 -2.17 17.24
C SER A 82 8.78 -0.83 17.33
N ARG A 83 8.58 0.07 16.36
CA ARG A 83 9.22 1.40 16.35
C ARG A 83 8.65 2.34 17.41
N CYS A 84 7.34 2.32 17.64
CA CYS A 84 6.70 3.09 18.69
C CYS A 84 7.11 2.58 20.08
N LEU A 85 7.23 1.26 20.29
CA LEU A 85 7.77 0.69 21.53
C LEU A 85 9.23 1.09 21.73
N ALA A 86 10.07 1.01 20.69
CA ALA A 86 11.46 1.46 20.76
C ALA A 86 11.56 2.94 21.19
N LEU A 87 10.69 3.79 20.65
CA LEU A 87 10.54 5.19 21.06
C LEU A 87 10.14 5.32 22.54
N LEU A 88 9.10 4.60 22.97
CA LEU A 88 8.57 4.68 24.34
C LEU A 88 9.53 4.11 25.41
N HIS A 89 10.42 3.21 25.01
CA HIS A 89 11.40 2.57 25.89
C HIS A 89 12.79 3.22 25.88
N LEU A 90 13.00 4.32 25.14
CA LEU A 90 14.23 5.09 25.22
C LEU A 90 14.30 5.79 26.60
N PRO A 91 15.21 5.36 27.50
CA PRO A 91 15.32 5.96 28.82
C PRO A 91 15.83 7.40 28.67
N GLY A 92 15.06 8.36 29.20
CA GLY A 92 15.42 9.77 29.12
C GLY A 92 15.21 10.36 27.72
N LEU A 93 13.96 10.37 27.23
CA LEU A 93 13.51 11.23 26.13
C LEU A 93 13.67 12.71 26.51
N GLY A 94 14.92 13.20 26.52
CA GLY A 94 15.25 14.62 26.43
C GLY A 94 15.10 15.11 24.99
N ASP A 95 15.22 16.41 24.79
CA ASP A 95 14.99 17.11 23.50
C ASP A 95 15.79 16.49 22.32
N CYS A 96 16.92 15.84 22.60
CA CYS A 96 17.77 15.15 21.62
C CYS A 96 17.12 13.90 20.99
N ALA A 97 16.19 13.24 21.69
CA ALA A 97 15.57 11.99 21.25
C ALA A 97 14.39 12.22 20.28
N ILE A 98 13.79 13.41 20.28
CA ILE A 98 12.80 13.82 19.27
C ILE A 98 13.48 13.97 17.91
N GLY A 99 14.71 14.51 17.85
CA GLY A 99 15.51 14.54 16.63
C GLY A 99 15.83 13.14 16.09
N ALA A 100 16.06 12.16 16.97
CA ALA A 100 16.24 10.76 16.60
C ALA A 100 14.93 10.13 16.11
N ALA A 101 13.80 10.41 16.78
CA ALA A 101 12.47 9.98 16.33
C ALA A 101 12.16 10.55 14.93
N ILE A 102 12.29 11.87 14.75
CA ILE A 102 12.13 12.55 13.46
C ILE A 102 13.02 11.89 12.42
N SER A 103 14.29 11.58 12.73
CA SER A 103 15.21 10.92 11.79
C SER A 103 14.79 9.47 11.44
N ILE A 104 14.26 8.71 12.40
CA ILE A 104 13.73 7.34 12.20
C ILE A 104 12.48 7.37 11.33
N PHE A 105 11.64 8.39 11.49
CA PHE A 105 10.39 8.56 10.77
C PHE A 105 10.53 9.43 9.51
N ALA A 106 11.67 10.08 9.30
CA ALA A 106 11.92 11.00 8.18
C ALA A 106 11.77 10.31 6.81
N VAL A 107 12.09 9.03 6.75
CA VAL A 107 11.96 8.18 5.55
C VAL A 107 10.49 7.94 5.18
N HIS A 108 9.55 8.29 6.07
CA HIS A 108 8.11 8.08 5.94
C HIS A 108 7.31 9.37 6.13
N ILE A 109 7.91 10.55 5.93
CA ILE A 109 7.24 11.87 6.04
C ILE A 109 6.05 11.98 5.08
N SER A 110 6.02 11.21 3.98
CA SER A 110 4.87 11.14 3.08
C SER A 110 3.65 10.43 3.70
N ASP A 111 3.79 9.75 4.84
CA ASP A 111 2.67 9.14 5.55
C ASP A 111 1.98 10.17 6.47
N PRO A 112 0.70 10.51 6.23
CA PRO A 112 -0.05 11.47 7.04
C PRO A 112 -0.11 11.11 8.54
N PHE A 113 -0.03 9.81 8.88
CA PHE A 113 0.03 9.35 10.26
C PHE A 113 1.34 9.75 10.93
N ILE A 114 2.45 9.57 10.22
CA ILE A 114 3.78 9.91 10.72
C ILE A 114 3.88 11.42 10.92
N LEU A 115 3.35 12.22 10.01
CA LEU A 115 3.28 13.68 10.16
C LEU A 115 2.48 14.08 11.41
N SER A 116 1.29 13.50 11.60
CA SER A 116 0.44 13.80 12.76
C SER A 116 1.06 13.32 14.09
N LEU A 117 1.77 12.18 14.08
CA LEU A 117 2.53 11.68 15.23
C LEU A 117 3.68 12.63 15.58
N LEU A 118 4.45 13.09 14.60
CA LEU A 118 5.56 14.01 14.81
C LEU A 118 5.09 15.39 15.30
N ASP A 119 3.98 15.92 14.76
CA ASP A 119 3.34 17.16 15.23
C ASP A 119 2.83 17.03 16.68
N SER A 120 2.19 15.89 17.01
CA SER A 120 1.71 15.62 18.38
C SER A 120 2.87 15.51 19.38
N LEU A 121 3.96 14.84 19.01
CA LEU A 121 5.17 14.74 19.83
C LEU A 121 5.84 16.10 20.05
N SER A 122 5.84 16.96 19.04
CA SER A 122 6.37 18.32 19.12
C SER A 122 5.59 19.21 20.09
N ARG A 123 4.25 19.21 19.99
CA ARG A 123 3.36 20.01 20.87
C ARG A 123 3.44 19.59 22.33
N LEU A 124 3.52 18.29 22.60
CA LEU A 124 3.54 17.75 23.96
C LEU A 124 4.80 18.13 24.77
N ARG A 125 5.86 18.56 24.09
CA ARG A 125 7.17 18.85 24.70
C ARG A 125 7.66 20.28 24.49
N HIS A 126 6.85 21.16 23.90
CA HIS A 126 7.24 22.53 23.57
C HIS A 126 8.52 22.60 22.71
N CYS A 127 8.73 21.63 21.82
CA CYS A 127 9.82 21.71 20.85
C CYS A 127 9.41 22.63 19.69
N ASP A 128 10.36 23.41 19.18
CA ASP A 128 10.16 24.29 18.02
C ASP A 128 10.06 23.53 16.67
N TYR A 129 9.91 22.20 16.70
CA TYR A 129 9.77 21.41 15.49
C TYR A 129 8.33 21.56 14.95
N ILE A 130 8.17 22.40 13.95
CA ILE A 130 6.94 22.48 13.17
C ILE A 130 7.20 21.69 11.89
N ALA A 131 6.41 20.63 11.64
CA ALA A 131 6.49 19.91 10.38
C ALA A 131 6.30 20.92 9.23
N PRO A 132 7.11 20.85 8.15
CA PRO A 132 7.08 21.85 7.08
C PRO A 132 5.66 22.14 6.56
N GLU A 133 4.82 21.11 6.48
CA GLU A 133 3.43 21.17 6.05
C GLU A 133 2.52 21.90 7.06
N VAL A 134 2.80 21.78 8.36
CA VAL A 134 2.10 22.51 9.44
C VAL A 134 2.53 23.97 9.48
N GLU A 135 3.82 24.25 9.21
CA GLU A 135 4.35 25.61 9.13
C GLU A 135 3.72 26.36 7.94
N ILE A 136 3.55 25.67 6.81
CA ILE A 136 2.85 26.18 5.62
C ILE A 136 1.37 26.45 5.92
N ALA A 137 0.70 25.56 6.66
CA ALA A 137 -0.70 25.73 7.04
C ALA A 137 -0.91 26.89 8.05
N GLN A 138 0.00 27.08 9.00
CA GLN A 138 -0.06 28.18 9.97
C GLN A 138 0.23 29.55 9.34
N LYS A 139 1.11 29.60 8.33
CA LYS A 139 1.40 30.83 7.58
C LYS A 139 0.26 31.27 6.66
N ASN A 140 -0.73 30.41 6.40
CA ASN A 140 -1.88 30.69 5.53
C ASN A 140 -3.22 30.27 6.18
N PRO A 141 -3.69 30.98 7.24
CA PRO A 141 -4.90 30.62 7.98
C PRO A 141 -6.22 30.74 7.19
N GLY A 142 -6.18 31.24 5.95
CA GLY A 142 -7.33 31.32 5.04
C GLY A 142 -7.52 30.11 4.12
N ALA A 143 -6.59 29.16 4.08
CA ALA A 143 -6.75 27.90 3.36
C ALA A 143 -7.53 26.91 4.25
N GLY A 144 -8.86 26.91 4.10
CA GLY A 144 -9.78 26.16 4.97
C GLY A 144 -9.35 24.70 5.21
N CYS A 145 -9.28 24.30 6.49
CA CYS A 145 -9.14 22.92 6.93
C CYS A 145 -10.23 22.04 6.29
N PHE A 146 -9.86 21.28 5.25
CA PHE A 146 -10.80 20.61 4.34
C PHE A 146 -11.20 19.18 4.76
N TRP A 147 -10.95 18.79 6.02
CA TRP A 147 -11.13 17.40 6.46
C TRP A 147 -12.53 17.02 6.95
N SER A 148 -13.56 17.83 6.69
CA SER A 148 -14.91 17.53 7.15
C SER A 148 -15.94 17.74 6.04
N ARG A 149 -16.27 16.66 5.33
CA ARG A 149 -17.64 16.26 4.91
C ARG A 149 -17.56 15.04 3.99
N SER A 150 -18.10 13.90 4.44
CA SER A 150 -18.57 12.84 3.55
C SER A 150 -20.10 12.83 3.53
N PRO A 151 -20.74 12.59 2.37
CA PRO A 151 -22.18 12.60 2.21
C PRO A 151 -22.80 11.27 2.67
N SER A 152 -23.83 11.34 3.49
CA SER A 152 -24.63 10.19 3.91
C SER A 152 -25.65 9.78 2.84
N SER A 153 -25.64 8.52 2.43
CA SER A 153 -26.72 7.90 1.62
C SER A 153 -27.96 7.59 2.46
N PRO A 154 -29.17 7.53 1.85
CA PRO A 154 -30.43 7.54 2.56
C PRO A 154 -30.99 6.14 2.87
N VAL A 155 -31.81 6.07 3.93
CA VAL A 155 -32.67 4.92 4.28
C VAL A 155 -34.14 5.35 4.21
N ARG A 156 -34.96 4.52 3.54
CA ARG A 156 -36.45 4.45 3.53
C ARG A 156 -37.04 4.56 4.96
N SER A 157 -38.24 5.05 5.27
CA SER A 157 -39.56 5.11 4.60
C SER A 157 -40.56 5.98 5.41
N SER A 158 -41.61 6.53 4.76
CA SER A 158 -43.06 6.60 5.20
C SER A 158 -43.37 7.05 6.66
N ALA A 159 -44.27 7.99 6.98
CA ALA A 159 -45.44 8.58 6.32
C ALA A 159 -45.98 9.79 7.13
N MET A 160 -46.79 10.63 6.46
CA MET A 160 -47.83 11.58 6.94
C MET A 160 -47.47 12.62 8.01
N ASP A 161 -47.51 13.92 7.67
CA ASP A 161 -48.62 14.83 8.01
C ASP A 161 -48.49 16.19 7.29
N GLU A 162 -49.61 16.85 7.00
CA GLU A 162 -49.73 18.11 6.25
C GLU A 162 -49.54 19.37 7.12
N GLY A 163 -49.01 20.45 6.55
CA GLY A 163 -49.13 21.81 7.12
C GLY A 163 -48.06 22.82 6.65
N PRO A 164 -48.44 24.00 6.07
CA PRO A 164 -47.50 24.91 5.41
C PRO A 164 -47.08 26.09 6.31
N SER A 165 -45.82 26.53 6.23
CA SER A 165 -45.44 27.92 6.57
C SER A 165 -44.02 28.27 6.12
N ASP A 166 -43.97 29.31 5.28
CA ASP A 166 -43.02 30.44 5.22
C ASP A 166 -41.51 30.21 5.04
N GLY A 167 -41.13 30.38 3.77
CA GLY A 167 -40.07 31.22 3.24
C GLY A 167 -39.01 31.85 4.18
N ALA A 168 -37.76 31.41 3.98
CA ALA A 168 -36.55 32.23 4.03
C ALA A 168 -35.47 31.60 3.13
N PRO A 169 -34.56 32.40 2.52
CA PRO A 169 -33.81 32.00 1.34
C PRO A 169 -32.60 31.11 1.68
N ASP A 170 -32.46 30.03 0.92
CA ASP A 170 -31.23 29.25 0.82
C ASP A 170 -30.08 30.16 0.39
N LYS A 171 -29.10 30.31 1.27
CA LYS A 171 -27.74 30.69 0.89
C LYS A 171 -27.01 29.40 0.50
N ASP A 172 -27.15 29.02 -0.76
CA ASP A 172 -26.23 28.10 -1.40
C ASP A 172 -24.84 28.74 -1.39
N GLU A 173 -23.98 28.28 -0.48
CA GLU A 173 -22.54 28.53 -0.58
C GLU A 173 -22.02 27.79 -1.84
N PRO A 174 -21.39 28.49 -2.78
CA PRO A 174 -20.91 27.86 -4.00
C PRO A 174 -19.70 26.96 -3.72
N ILE A 175 -19.69 25.84 -4.41
CA ILE A 175 -18.65 24.81 -4.43
C ILE A 175 -17.31 25.44 -4.91
N VAL A 176 -16.35 25.63 -3.99
CA VAL A 176 -15.06 26.32 -4.20
C VAL A 176 -14.04 25.52 -5.07
N GLN A 177 -14.36 24.33 -5.55
CA GLN A 177 -13.40 23.53 -6.33
C GLN A 177 -13.18 24.01 -7.78
N VAL A 178 -14.08 24.81 -8.35
CA VAL A 178 -13.96 25.28 -9.74
C VAL A 178 -13.00 26.47 -9.89
N ASP A 179 -12.71 27.19 -8.81
CA ASP A 179 -11.99 28.47 -8.87
C ASP A 179 -10.47 28.31 -9.08
N VAL A 180 -9.87 27.26 -8.53
CA VAL A 180 -8.40 27.06 -8.58
C VAL A 180 -7.91 26.80 -10.01
N ILE A 181 -8.68 26.05 -10.81
CA ILE A 181 -8.28 25.69 -12.18
C ILE A 181 -8.31 26.93 -13.09
N SER A 182 -9.32 27.80 -12.91
CA SER A 182 -9.48 29.00 -13.74
C SER A 182 -8.25 29.92 -13.65
N SER A 183 -7.66 30.03 -12.46
CA SER A 183 -6.44 30.83 -12.22
C SER A 183 -5.15 30.23 -12.77
N GLN A 184 -5.16 28.97 -13.18
CA GLN A 184 -3.98 28.23 -13.66
C GLN A 184 -4.10 27.78 -15.13
N LEU A 185 -5.12 28.24 -15.86
CA LEU A 185 -5.38 27.85 -17.25
C LEU A 185 -4.17 28.13 -18.14
N ASP A 186 -3.53 29.28 -18.01
CA ASP A 186 -2.35 29.63 -18.82
C ASP A 186 -1.23 28.59 -18.71
N LYS A 187 -0.98 28.04 -17.51
CA LYS A 187 0.05 27.02 -17.30
C LYS A 187 -0.35 25.66 -17.86
N ILE A 188 -1.64 25.33 -17.80
CA ILE A 188 -2.17 24.11 -18.41
C ILE A 188 -2.06 24.22 -19.93
N ASP A 189 -2.41 25.36 -20.52
CA ASP A 189 -2.31 25.62 -21.95
C ASP A 189 -0.85 25.57 -22.42
N MET A 190 0.10 26.04 -21.61
CA MET A 190 1.53 25.84 -21.88
C MET A 190 1.92 24.37 -21.89
N ILE A 191 1.44 23.56 -20.95
CA ILE A 191 1.72 22.10 -20.93
C ILE A 191 1.16 21.44 -22.20
N VAL A 192 -0.10 21.74 -22.56
CA VAL A 192 -0.75 21.23 -23.77
C VAL A 192 0.06 21.63 -25.01
N THR A 193 0.41 22.92 -25.12
CA THR A 193 1.23 23.43 -26.23
C THR A 193 2.58 22.70 -26.32
N CYS A 194 3.23 22.43 -25.19
CA CYS A 194 4.48 21.67 -25.17
C CYS A 194 4.31 20.22 -25.64
N LEU A 195 3.23 19.56 -25.21
CA LEU A 195 2.89 18.19 -25.61
C LEU A 195 2.59 18.12 -27.12
N ASP A 196 1.84 19.07 -27.66
CA ASP A 196 1.48 19.12 -29.09
C ASP A 196 2.66 19.49 -29.98
N SER A 197 3.52 20.41 -29.53
CA SER A 197 4.67 20.89 -30.29
C SER A 197 5.93 20.03 -30.16
N ASN A 198 5.90 18.98 -29.32
CA ASN A 198 7.08 18.17 -28.96
C ASN A 198 8.25 19.03 -28.45
N THR A 199 7.96 20.01 -27.60
CA THR A 199 8.97 20.88 -26.99
C THR A 199 9.19 20.52 -25.51
N PRO A 200 10.41 20.72 -24.98
CA PRO A 200 10.68 20.48 -23.57
C PRO A 200 9.86 21.44 -22.69
N LEU A 201 9.45 20.96 -21.52
CA LEU A 201 8.70 21.78 -20.59
C LEU A 201 9.61 22.83 -19.94
N SER A 202 9.11 24.06 -19.81
CA SER A 202 9.85 25.12 -19.12
C SER A 202 10.08 24.77 -17.64
N GLY A 203 11.23 25.17 -17.11
CA GLY A 203 11.60 24.99 -15.70
C GLY A 203 10.59 25.63 -14.73
N ASP A 204 9.98 26.75 -15.12
CA ASP A 204 8.97 27.44 -14.31
C ASP A 204 7.70 26.61 -14.14
N ILE A 205 7.28 25.91 -15.21
CA ILE A 205 6.10 25.03 -15.18
C ILE A 205 6.40 23.79 -14.34
N MET A 206 7.59 23.20 -14.46
CA MET A 206 7.97 22.07 -13.62
C MET A 206 8.03 22.47 -12.14
N THR A 207 8.56 23.64 -11.82
CA THR A 207 8.61 24.17 -10.45
C THR A 207 7.19 24.39 -9.91
N TRP A 208 6.29 24.88 -10.75
CA TRP A 208 4.88 24.98 -10.41
C TRP A 208 4.24 23.61 -10.17
N LEU A 209 4.40 22.64 -11.08
CA LEU A 209 3.85 21.29 -10.91
C LEU A 209 4.34 20.63 -9.61
N ARG A 210 5.60 20.85 -9.22
CA ARG A 210 6.17 20.35 -7.96
C ARG A 210 5.59 21.01 -6.71
N SER A 211 5.13 22.24 -6.81
CA SER A 211 4.53 23.00 -5.69
C SER A 211 3.01 22.91 -5.64
N CYS A 212 2.37 22.36 -6.68
CA CYS A 212 0.95 22.04 -6.69
C CYS A 212 0.58 20.99 -5.64
N SER A 213 -0.64 21.10 -5.09
CA SER A 213 -1.23 20.01 -4.32
C SER A 213 -1.44 18.77 -5.20
N ILE A 214 -1.42 17.60 -4.59
CA ILE A 214 -1.63 16.33 -5.28
C ILE A 214 -3.01 16.27 -5.95
N GLN A 215 -4.06 16.85 -5.34
CA GLN A 215 -5.40 16.90 -5.92
C GLN A 215 -5.46 17.79 -7.16
N THR A 216 -4.76 18.93 -7.13
CA THR A 216 -4.64 19.81 -8.30
C THR A 216 -3.87 19.11 -9.42
N ALA A 217 -2.75 18.45 -9.10
CA ALA A 217 -1.98 17.68 -10.07
C ALA A 217 -2.79 16.52 -10.68
N GLU A 218 -3.55 15.77 -9.88
CA GLU A 218 -4.43 14.71 -10.36
C GLU A 218 -5.50 15.24 -11.30
N THR A 219 -6.10 16.39 -10.96
CA THR A 219 -7.09 17.04 -11.83
C THR A 219 -6.48 17.50 -13.15
N ILE A 220 -5.26 18.05 -13.12
CA ILE A 220 -4.54 18.48 -14.32
C ILE A 220 -4.23 17.27 -15.20
N PHE A 221 -3.58 16.23 -14.66
CA PHE A 221 -3.23 15.03 -15.44
C PHE A 221 -4.46 14.28 -15.94
N GLY A 222 -5.58 14.32 -15.21
CA GLY A 222 -6.86 13.80 -15.68
C GLY A 222 -7.40 14.53 -16.91
N LYS A 223 -7.17 15.85 -17.01
CA LYS A 223 -7.61 16.68 -18.16
C LYS A 223 -6.64 16.67 -19.34
N LEU A 224 -5.37 16.35 -19.10
CA LEU A 224 -4.35 16.31 -20.17
C LEU A 224 -4.44 15.05 -21.05
N HIS A 225 -5.24 14.04 -20.67
CA HIS A 225 -5.40 12.80 -21.43
C HIS A 225 -4.06 12.16 -21.86
N LEU A 226 -3.06 12.16 -20.96
CA LEU A 226 -1.68 11.73 -21.25
C LEU A 226 -1.56 10.31 -21.84
N SER A 227 -2.53 9.44 -21.57
CA SER A 227 -2.63 8.10 -22.12
C SER A 227 -2.89 8.06 -23.64
N GLU A 228 -3.46 9.12 -24.22
CA GLU A 228 -3.86 9.21 -25.63
C GLU A 228 -2.80 9.89 -26.51
N ILE A 229 -1.86 10.59 -25.90
CA ILE A 229 -0.80 11.35 -26.58
C ILE A 229 0.18 10.40 -27.30
N SER A 230 0.92 10.89 -28.31
CA SER A 230 1.96 10.09 -28.94
C SER A 230 3.08 9.69 -27.96
N VAL A 231 3.67 8.50 -28.12
CA VAL A 231 4.78 8.04 -27.26
C VAL A 231 5.99 8.97 -27.37
N THR A 232 6.21 9.60 -28.52
CA THR A 232 7.32 10.55 -28.74
C THR A 232 7.15 11.82 -27.92
N SER A 233 5.96 12.41 -27.93
CA SER A 233 5.65 13.60 -27.13
C SER A 233 5.72 13.26 -25.64
N LEU A 234 5.21 12.08 -25.26
CA LEU A 234 5.25 11.61 -23.89
C LEU A 234 6.68 11.34 -23.41
N ASP A 235 7.57 10.81 -24.25
CA ASP A 235 8.99 10.63 -23.92
C ASP A 235 9.67 11.96 -23.58
N LEU A 236 9.44 13.00 -24.38
CA LEU A 236 9.98 14.34 -24.11
C LEU A 236 9.43 14.93 -22.82
N PHE A 237 8.14 14.76 -22.57
CA PHE A 237 7.52 15.23 -21.34
C PHE A 237 8.00 14.44 -20.11
N ALA A 238 8.11 13.12 -20.23
CA ALA A 238 8.55 12.22 -19.17
C ALA A 238 9.99 12.46 -18.72
N LYS A 239 10.87 12.97 -19.58
CA LYS A 239 12.23 13.38 -19.20
C LYS A 239 12.26 14.47 -18.13
N ASN A 240 11.18 15.25 -17.97
CA ASN A 240 11.09 16.20 -16.86
C ASN A 240 10.84 15.52 -15.50
N PHE A 241 10.40 14.25 -15.53
CA PHE A 241 10.17 13.44 -14.35
C PHE A 241 11.38 12.60 -13.95
N THR A 242 12.47 12.57 -14.74
CA THR A 242 13.67 11.81 -14.36
C THR A 242 14.53 12.51 -13.28
N ASP A 243 14.10 13.67 -12.79
CA ASP A 243 14.76 14.41 -11.73
C ASP A 243 14.38 13.84 -10.35
N ILE A 244 15.38 13.60 -9.50
CA ILE A 244 15.20 13.07 -8.14
C ILE A 244 14.39 14.00 -7.22
N THR A 245 14.28 15.29 -7.59
CA THR A 245 13.51 16.29 -6.82
C THR A 245 12.00 16.20 -7.01
N ILE A 246 11.52 15.30 -7.88
CA ILE A 246 10.09 15.10 -8.12
C ILE A 246 9.45 14.42 -6.90
N PRO A 247 8.40 14.99 -6.30
CA PRO A 247 7.68 14.36 -5.20
C PRO A 247 7.15 12.98 -5.59
N PHE A 248 7.25 12.02 -4.65
CA PHE A 248 6.84 10.64 -4.86
C PHE A 248 5.41 10.51 -5.39
N ASP A 249 4.45 11.20 -4.77
CA ASP A 249 3.04 11.12 -5.14
C ASP A 249 2.77 11.74 -6.52
N LEU A 250 3.46 12.84 -6.85
CA LEU A 250 3.38 13.46 -8.18
C LEU A 250 3.90 12.51 -9.26
N TYR A 251 5.00 11.80 -8.98
CA TYR A 251 5.56 10.77 -9.87
C TYR A 251 4.57 9.61 -10.06
N CYS A 252 3.97 9.11 -8.98
CA CYS A 252 2.96 8.06 -9.03
C CYS A 252 1.75 8.48 -9.87
N LEU A 253 1.24 9.70 -9.68
CA LEU A 253 0.15 10.25 -10.49
C LEU A 253 0.52 10.36 -11.96
N PHE A 254 1.70 10.89 -12.27
CA PHE A 254 2.19 10.99 -13.64
C PHE A 254 2.20 9.61 -14.32
N LEU A 255 2.77 8.60 -13.66
CA LEU A 255 2.82 7.24 -14.19
C LEU A 255 1.43 6.65 -14.43
N LYS A 256 0.53 6.79 -13.47
CA LYS A 256 -0.85 6.31 -13.53
C LYS A 256 -1.57 6.92 -14.73
N HIS A 257 -1.58 8.24 -14.85
CA HIS A 257 -2.31 8.93 -15.92
C HIS A 257 -1.68 8.76 -17.31
N SER A 258 -0.37 8.54 -17.38
CA SER A 258 0.34 8.42 -18.66
C SER A 258 0.32 6.99 -19.24
N PHE A 259 0.42 5.98 -18.37
CA PHE A 259 0.72 4.61 -18.80
C PHE A 259 -0.34 3.58 -18.44
N LEU A 260 -1.14 3.77 -17.39
CA LEU A 260 -2.06 2.72 -16.92
C LEU A 260 -3.05 2.28 -18.01
N GLN A 261 -3.82 3.24 -18.54
CA GLN A 261 -4.80 2.96 -19.59
C GLN A 261 -4.13 2.49 -20.88
N ARG A 262 -2.98 3.09 -21.23
CA ARG A 262 -2.22 2.74 -22.44
C ARG A 262 -1.75 1.29 -22.41
N LEU A 263 -1.25 0.83 -21.26
CA LEU A 263 -0.79 -0.55 -21.08
C LEU A 263 -1.96 -1.54 -21.01
N ALA A 264 -3.04 -1.17 -20.31
CA ALA A 264 -4.24 -2.00 -20.23
C ALA A 264 -4.90 -2.22 -21.61
N SER A 265 -4.80 -1.26 -22.54
CA SER A 265 -5.41 -1.34 -23.88
C SER A 265 -4.54 -2.02 -24.95
N LEU A 266 -3.33 -2.50 -24.62
CA LEU A 266 -2.44 -3.10 -25.60
C LEU A 266 -2.93 -4.46 -26.10
N ASN A 267 -3.23 -4.59 -27.40
CA ASN A 267 -3.57 -5.88 -28.01
C ASN A 267 -2.35 -6.77 -28.33
N GLY A 268 -1.17 -6.44 -27.80
CA GLY A 268 0.10 -7.12 -28.07
C GLY A 268 1.22 -6.58 -27.20
N PRO A 269 2.48 -7.01 -27.41
CA PRO A 269 3.61 -6.50 -26.65
C PRO A 269 3.77 -4.99 -26.85
N ALA A 270 4.19 -4.30 -25.78
CA ALA A 270 4.53 -2.87 -25.86
C ALA A 270 5.57 -2.60 -26.96
N SER A 271 5.42 -1.48 -27.66
CA SER A 271 6.43 -1.05 -28.64
C SER A 271 7.78 -0.84 -27.96
N ARG A 272 8.88 -0.97 -28.71
CA ARG A 272 10.23 -0.77 -28.17
C ARG A 272 10.38 0.61 -27.53
N GLN A 273 9.89 1.66 -28.19
CA GLN A 273 9.95 3.02 -27.67
C GLN A 273 9.19 3.19 -26.35
N LEU A 274 7.98 2.62 -26.25
CA LEU A 274 7.21 2.64 -25.01
C LEU A 274 7.96 1.90 -23.90
N PHE A 275 8.53 0.75 -24.23
CA PHE A 275 9.26 -0.05 -23.25
C PHE A 275 10.53 0.66 -22.75
N ASP A 276 11.33 1.24 -23.66
CA ASP A 276 12.57 1.95 -23.30
C ASP A 276 12.25 3.14 -22.38
N LEU A 277 11.13 3.84 -22.62
CA LEU A 277 10.62 4.90 -21.74
C LEU A 277 10.20 4.37 -20.36
N LEU A 278 9.50 3.23 -20.29
CA LEU A 278 9.13 2.61 -19.02
C LEU A 278 10.35 2.18 -18.21
N VAL A 279 11.40 1.67 -18.87
CA VAL A 279 12.65 1.32 -18.20
C VAL A 279 13.34 2.55 -17.63
N LEU A 280 13.44 3.62 -18.43
CA LEU A 280 14.01 4.90 -17.99
C LEU A 280 13.31 5.36 -16.70
N LEU A 281 11.98 5.46 -16.72
CA LEU A 281 11.20 5.91 -15.56
C LEU A 281 11.26 4.92 -14.38
N GLY A 282 11.27 3.62 -14.67
CA GLY A 282 11.36 2.57 -13.67
C GLY A 282 12.69 2.57 -12.93
N GLN A 283 13.79 2.88 -13.61
CA GLN A 283 15.12 2.98 -13.00
C GLN A 283 15.30 4.25 -12.16
N GLN A 284 14.66 5.36 -12.53
CA GLN A 284 14.75 6.60 -11.77
C GLN A 284 14.03 6.52 -10.42
N ASN A 285 12.84 5.93 -10.39
CA ASN A 285 12.10 5.75 -9.14
C ASN A 285 11.36 4.39 -9.12
N PRO A 286 12.08 3.28 -8.82
CA PRO A 286 11.51 1.93 -8.85
C PRO A 286 10.28 1.78 -7.96
N ARG A 287 10.30 2.38 -6.77
CA ARG A 287 9.19 2.28 -5.82
C ARG A 287 7.96 3.02 -6.30
N ALA A 288 8.11 4.24 -6.83
CA ALA A 288 6.99 4.98 -7.41
C ALA A 288 6.47 4.26 -8.65
N PHE A 289 7.35 3.62 -9.43
CA PHE A 289 6.96 2.79 -10.57
C PHE A 289 6.09 1.60 -10.16
N VAL A 290 6.47 0.89 -9.11
CA VAL A 290 5.68 -0.23 -8.57
C VAL A 290 4.31 0.25 -8.09
N GLN A 291 4.26 1.32 -7.28
CA GLN A 291 3.01 1.77 -6.66
C GLN A 291 2.10 2.56 -7.60
N GLY A 292 2.66 3.44 -8.43
CA GLY A 292 1.92 4.29 -9.36
C GLY A 292 1.48 3.58 -10.64
N LEU A 293 2.13 2.47 -11.02
CA LEU A 293 1.83 1.78 -12.28
C LEU A 293 1.55 0.28 -12.11
N LEU A 294 2.51 -0.48 -11.58
CA LEU A 294 2.38 -1.94 -11.56
C LEU A 294 1.25 -2.43 -10.64
N PHE A 295 1.04 -1.78 -9.51
CA PHE A 295 -0.06 -2.07 -8.59
C PHE A 295 -1.43 -1.81 -9.24
N PRO A 296 -1.72 -0.60 -9.78
CA PRO A 296 -2.95 -0.36 -10.52
C PRO A 296 -3.18 -1.32 -11.70
N LEU A 297 -2.12 -1.75 -12.40
CA LEU A 297 -2.23 -2.73 -13.47
C LEU A 297 -2.62 -4.12 -12.96
N LEU A 298 -2.09 -4.55 -11.81
CA LEU A 298 -2.51 -5.79 -11.17
C LEU A 298 -3.95 -5.72 -10.67
N ASP A 299 -4.33 -4.58 -10.10
CA ASP A 299 -5.65 -4.36 -9.49
C ASP A 299 -6.76 -4.24 -10.53
N SER A 300 -6.46 -3.72 -11.73
CA SER A 300 -7.46 -3.61 -12.81
C SER A 300 -7.86 -4.98 -13.35
N ALA A 301 -7.01 -6.01 -13.20
CA ALA A 301 -7.15 -7.34 -13.76
C ALA A 301 -7.39 -7.37 -15.29
N ILE A 302 -7.19 -6.25 -15.98
CA ILE A 302 -7.40 -6.11 -17.42
C ILE A 302 -6.04 -6.20 -18.09
N ASN A 303 -5.87 -7.22 -18.94
CA ASN A 303 -4.73 -7.36 -19.84
C ASN A 303 -3.36 -7.27 -19.14
N ILE A 304 -3.21 -8.02 -18.04
CA ILE A 304 -1.94 -8.15 -17.35
C ILE A 304 -0.97 -8.87 -18.29
N GLN A 305 0.16 -8.23 -18.62
CA GLN A 305 1.19 -8.80 -19.51
C GLN A 305 2.40 -9.29 -18.67
N PRO A 306 2.53 -10.60 -18.37
CA PRO A 306 3.62 -11.10 -17.53
C PRO A 306 5.02 -10.77 -18.07
N GLU A 307 5.19 -10.67 -19.38
CA GLU A 307 6.45 -10.35 -20.04
C GLU A 307 6.92 -8.93 -19.69
N LEU A 308 5.98 -7.98 -19.60
CA LEU A 308 6.26 -6.61 -19.15
C LEU A 308 6.77 -6.63 -17.70
N PHE A 309 6.03 -7.29 -16.80
CA PHE A 309 6.42 -7.41 -15.39
C PHE A 309 7.77 -8.11 -15.21
N ASN A 310 8.04 -9.18 -15.96
CA ASN A 310 9.31 -9.90 -15.91
C ASN A 310 10.48 -9.01 -16.35
N ARG A 311 10.30 -8.26 -17.44
CA ARG A 311 11.36 -7.40 -17.97
C ARG A 311 11.62 -6.19 -17.08
N ILE A 312 10.56 -5.53 -16.59
CA ILE A 312 10.68 -4.45 -15.58
C ILE A 312 11.29 -4.98 -14.28
N GLY A 313 10.83 -6.12 -13.79
CA GLY A 313 11.36 -6.74 -12.57
C GLY A 313 12.85 -7.07 -12.65
N LYS A 314 13.36 -7.33 -13.85
CA LYS A 314 14.78 -7.58 -14.10
C LYS A 314 15.58 -6.29 -14.29
N GLU A 315 15.07 -5.34 -15.07
CA GLU A 315 15.82 -4.16 -15.53
C GLU A 315 15.70 -2.95 -14.59
N CYS A 316 14.64 -2.88 -13.78
CA CYS A 316 14.31 -1.70 -12.97
C CYS A 316 14.23 -1.97 -11.47
N LEU A 317 13.74 -3.14 -11.06
CA LEU A 317 13.34 -3.38 -9.66
C LEU A 317 14.47 -4.00 -8.82
N THR A 318 14.65 -3.46 -7.61
CA THR A 318 15.51 -4.08 -6.60
C THR A 318 14.88 -5.35 -6.02
N SER A 319 15.64 -6.12 -5.23
CA SER A 319 15.09 -7.28 -4.51
C SER A 319 13.93 -6.90 -3.59
N HIS A 320 13.98 -5.71 -2.98
CA HIS A 320 12.95 -5.19 -2.11
C HIS A 320 11.70 -4.74 -2.89
N ASP A 321 11.86 -4.07 -4.04
CA ASP A 321 10.73 -3.68 -4.87
C ASP A 321 9.98 -4.91 -5.42
N ARG A 322 10.73 -5.95 -5.80
CA ARG A 322 10.15 -7.24 -6.20
C ARG A 322 9.40 -7.92 -5.04
N LEU A 323 9.91 -7.82 -3.81
CA LEU A 323 9.22 -8.31 -2.61
C LEU A 323 7.86 -7.61 -2.43
N ILE A 324 7.83 -6.28 -2.52
CA ILE A 324 6.61 -5.48 -2.41
C ILE A 324 5.57 -5.91 -3.46
N LEU A 325 6.02 -6.18 -4.69
CA LEU A 325 5.17 -6.69 -5.76
C LEU A 325 4.63 -8.10 -5.49
N VAL A 326 5.46 -9.00 -4.95
CA VAL A 326 5.01 -10.34 -4.51
C VAL A 326 4.00 -10.24 -3.37
N GLN A 327 4.18 -9.32 -2.42
CA GLN A 327 3.22 -9.09 -1.34
C GLN A 327 1.88 -8.59 -1.89
N ARG A 328 1.89 -7.65 -2.84
CA ARG A 328 0.66 -7.15 -3.47
C ARG A 328 -0.08 -8.25 -4.22
N THR A 329 0.63 -9.03 -5.04
CA THR A 329 0.03 -10.16 -5.78
C THR A 329 -0.53 -11.23 -4.84
N ALA A 330 0.13 -11.52 -3.72
CA ALA A 330 -0.40 -12.44 -2.72
C ALA A 330 -1.74 -11.97 -2.11
N GLY A 331 -1.92 -10.65 -1.98
CA GLY A 331 -3.15 -10.01 -1.50
C GLY A 331 -4.30 -9.94 -2.52
N LEU A 332 -4.08 -10.27 -3.79
CA LEU A 332 -5.14 -10.27 -4.80
C LEU A 332 -6.21 -11.31 -4.47
N PRO A 333 -7.51 -11.03 -4.68
CA PRO A 333 -8.58 -11.96 -4.33
C PRO A 333 -8.48 -13.27 -5.13
N ILE A 334 -8.20 -13.17 -6.43
CA ILE A 334 -8.11 -14.29 -7.36
C ILE A 334 -6.77 -14.24 -8.06
N TRP A 335 -6.12 -15.40 -8.20
CA TRP A 335 -4.93 -15.55 -9.03
C TRP A 335 -5.32 -16.06 -10.42
N THR A 336 -4.77 -15.43 -11.44
CA THR A 336 -4.85 -15.91 -12.82
C THR A 336 -3.55 -16.59 -13.21
N GLU A 337 -3.51 -17.21 -14.39
CA GLU A 337 -2.26 -17.77 -14.93
C GLU A 337 -1.17 -16.69 -15.07
N ASP A 338 -1.56 -15.46 -15.40
CA ASP A 338 -0.66 -14.33 -15.54
C ASP A 338 -0.15 -13.85 -14.18
N THR A 339 -0.99 -13.84 -13.13
CA THR A 339 -0.54 -13.61 -11.76
C THR A 339 0.50 -14.65 -11.33
N ILE A 340 0.25 -15.94 -11.61
CA ILE A 340 1.18 -17.04 -11.28
C ILE A 340 2.53 -16.83 -11.99
N LYS A 341 2.51 -16.48 -13.28
CA LYS A 341 3.73 -16.18 -14.05
C LYS A 341 4.52 -15.02 -13.42
N ILE A 342 3.84 -13.96 -13.01
CA ILE A 342 4.46 -12.79 -12.38
C ILE A 342 5.10 -13.16 -11.04
N VAL A 343 4.34 -13.79 -10.13
CA VAL A 343 4.86 -14.22 -8.82
C VAL A 343 6.07 -15.12 -8.99
N HIS A 344 5.97 -16.12 -9.86
CA HIS A 344 7.06 -17.04 -10.14
C HIS A 344 8.30 -16.34 -10.73
N SER A 345 8.11 -15.39 -11.66
CA SER A 345 9.20 -14.60 -12.22
C SER A 345 9.91 -13.77 -11.16
N MET A 346 9.15 -13.03 -10.32
CA MET A 346 9.74 -12.19 -9.26
C MET A 346 10.52 -13.02 -8.24
N LEU A 347 9.99 -14.17 -7.81
CA LEU A 347 10.69 -15.10 -6.92
C LEU A 347 11.97 -15.67 -7.57
N ASN A 348 11.95 -15.99 -8.86
CA ASN A 348 13.15 -16.45 -9.55
C ASN A 348 14.22 -15.36 -9.65
N LEU A 349 13.83 -14.12 -9.93
CA LEU A 349 14.73 -12.96 -9.93
C LEU A 349 15.29 -12.67 -8.53
N GLY A 350 14.63 -13.13 -7.47
CA GLY A 350 15.07 -13.03 -6.09
C GLY A 350 14.44 -11.84 -5.36
N VAL A 351 13.83 -12.12 -4.21
CA VAL A 351 13.20 -11.14 -3.33
C VAL A 351 13.85 -11.22 -1.95
N ASP A 352 14.03 -10.07 -1.31
CA ASP A 352 14.70 -9.97 -0.01
C ASP A 352 14.20 -8.72 0.77
N PRO A 353 13.93 -8.83 2.08
CA PRO A 353 13.90 -10.04 2.90
C PRO A 353 12.68 -10.91 2.62
N PHE A 354 12.90 -12.21 2.40
CA PHE A 354 11.80 -13.19 2.41
C PHE A 354 11.58 -13.67 3.85
N THR A 355 10.32 -13.69 4.31
CA THR A 355 9.98 -14.03 5.69
C THR A 355 9.08 -15.25 5.75
N GLU A 356 9.06 -15.92 6.90
CA GLU A 356 8.13 -17.04 7.15
C GLU A 356 6.67 -16.62 7.01
N GLN A 357 6.32 -15.39 7.43
CA GLN A 357 4.97 -14.85 7.26
C GLN A 357 4.58 -14.78 5.78
N LEU A 358 5.45 -14.25 4.92
CA LEU A 358 5.18 -14.21 3.48
C LEU A 358 5.15 -15.62 2.88
N GLY A 359 6.05 -16.50 3.30
CA GLY A 359 6.04 -17.91 2.94
C GLY A 359 4.71 -18.59 3.26
N GLY A 360 4.17 -18.35 4.45
CA GLY A 360 2.86 -18.83 4.88
C GLY A 360 1.70 -18.31 4.04
N VAL A 361 1.67 -16.99 3.77
CA VAL A 361 0.65 -16.40 2.90
C VAL A 361 0.70 -17.00 1.50
N LEU A 362 1.89 -17.17 0.92
CA LEU A 362 2.07 -17.75 -0.41
C LEU A 362 1.68 -19.24 -0.45
N ALA A 363 2.04 -20.03 0.57
CA ALA A 363 1.65 -21.44 0.64
C ALA A 363 0.12 -21.60 0.71
N ALA A 364 -0.55 -20.83 1.57
CA ALA A 364 -2.01 -20.82 1.65
C ALA A 364 -2.65 -20.38 0.33
N LYS A 365 -2.09 -19.36 -0.32
CA LYS A 365 -2.60 -18.87 -1.61
C LYS A 365 -2.43 -19.89 -2.73
N VAL A 366 -1.30 -20.59 -2.76
CA VAL A 366 -1.04 -21.71 -3.67
C VAL A 366 -2.03 -22.85 -3.43
N GLN A 367 -2.29 -23.23 -2.17
CA GLN A 367 -3.27 -24.26 -1.86
C GLN A 367 -4.68 -23.90 -2.36
N LEU A 368 -5.13 -22.68 -2.10
CA LEU A 368 -6.42 -22.18 -2.60
C LEU A 368 -6.47 -22.18 -4.14
N THR A 369 -5.40 -21.72 -4.78
CA THR A 369 -5.31 -21.64 -6.24
C THR A 369 -5.34 -23.03 -6.89
N ALA A 370 -4.81 -24.06 -6.22
CA ALA A 370 -4.82 -25.44 -6.71
C ALA A 370 -6.21 -26.08 -6.77
N ALA A 371 -7.23 -25.48 -6.16
CA ALA A 371 -8.61 -25.91 -6.33
C ALA A 371 -9.20 -25.53 -7.70
N ASP A 372 -8.60 -24.56 -8.41
CA ASP A 372 -8.99 -24.21 -9.77
C ASP A 372 -8.46 -25.23 -10.78
N LEU A 373 -9.39 -25.95 -11.41
CA LEU A 373 -9.10 -26.97 -12.42
C LEU A 373 -8.26 -26.44 -13.59
N LYS A 374 -8.52 -25.21 -14.07
CA LYS A 374 -7.78 -24.62 -15.19
C LYS A 374 -6.32 -24.34 -14.79
N LEU A 375 -6.12 -23.76 -13.61
CA LEU A 375 -4.77 -23.42 -13.14
C LEU A 375 -3.96 -24.65 -12.72
N SER A 376 -4.63 -25.71 -12.25
CA SER A 376 -4.00 -27.00 -11.94
C SER A 376 -3.31 -27.66 -13.15
N CYS A 377 -3.75 -27.32 -14.36
CA CYS A 377 -3.19 -27.79 -15.63
C CYS A 377 -2.06 -26.88 -16.16
N SER A 378 -1.89 -25.67 -15.60
CA SER A 378 -0.86 -24.72 -16.07
C SER A 378 0.54 -25.28 -15.86
N ALA A 379 1.43 -25.08 -16.83
CA ALA A 379 2.84 -25.47 -16.70
C ALA A 379 3.61 -24.59 -15.69
N LYS A 380 3.15 -23.35 -15.44
CA LYS A 380 3.85 -22.40 -14.56
C LYS A 380 3.49 -22.56 -13.10
N PHE A 381 2.32 -23.11 -12.81
CA PHE A 381 1.87 -23.32 -11.45
C PHE A 381 2.71 -24.36 -10.67
N PRO A 382 3.06 -25.53 -11.24
CA PRO A 382 4.04 -26.45 -10.64
C PRO A 382 5.42 -25.81 -10.44
N ALA A 383 5.86 -24.97 -11.38
CA ALA A 383 7.16 -24.30 -11.28
C ALA A 383 7.21 -23.31 -10.11
N LEU A 384 6.09 -22.63 -9.83
CA LEU A 384 5.94 -21.81 -8.62
C LEU A 384 6.09 -22.64 -7.34
N ILE A 385 5.39 -23.77 -7.23
CA ILE A 385 5.48 -24.67 -6.08
C ILE A 385 6.92 -25.17 -5.88
N ILE A 386 7.57 -25.59 -6.97
CA ILE A 386 8.96 -26.04 -6.94
C ILE A 386 9.88 -24.92 -6.46
N THR A 387 9.72 -23.70 -6.98
CA THR A 387 10.54 -22.54 -6.58
C THR A 387 10.38 -22.22 -5.09
N LEU A 388 9.16 -22.27 -4.56
CA LEU A 388 8.92 -22.08 -3.14
C LEU A 388 9.62 -23.16 -2.31
N ALA A 389 9.50 -24.43 -2.70
CA ALA A 389 10.10 -25.54 -1.97
C ALA A 389 11.64 -25.55 -2.04
N THR A 390 12.23 -25.23 -3.20
CA THR A 390 13.69 -25.39 -3.39
C THR A 390 14.47 -24.12 -3.03
N LYS A 391 13.98 -22.93 -3.39
CA LYS A 391 14.69 -21.67 -3.19
C LYS A 391 14.31 -20.99 -1.86
N TYR A 392 13.07 -21.19 -1.41
CA TYR A 392 12.51 -20.56 -0.22
C TYR A 392 12.12 -21.57 0.87
N GLY A 393 12.65 -22.79 0.77
CA GLY A 393 12.23 -23.94 1.58
C GLY A 393 12.31 -23.70 3.09
N GLU A 394 13.28 -22.94 3.57
CA GLU A 394 13.41 -22.58 4.98
C GLU A 394 12.20 -21.80 5.51
N PHE A 395 11.59 -20.96 4.67
CA PHE A 395 10.48 -20.08 5.05
C PHE A 395 9.09 -20.69 4.83
N VAL A 396 9.00 -21.81 4.10
CA VAL A 396 7.73 -22.50 3.81
C VAL A 396 7.65 -23.89 4.45
N ARG A 397 8.69 -24.30 5.18
CA ARG A 397 8.81 -25.64 5.78
C ARG A 397 7.61 -25.99 6.66
N ASN A 398 7.17 -25.06 7.51
CA ASN A 398 6.03 -25.25 8.41
C ASN A 398 4.68 -25.36 7.69
N ARG A 399 4.68 -25.16 6.36
CA ARG A 399 3.50 -25.21 5.47
C ARG A 399 3.62 -26.33 4.43
N GLN A 400 4.49 -27.32 4.68
CA GLN A 400 4.72 -28.44 3.78
C GLN A 400 3.41 -29.19 3.43
N SER A 401 2.50 -29.38 4.39
CA SER A 401 1.22 -30.06 4.16
C SER A 401 0.34 -29.32 3.16
N GLU A 402 0.25 -27.98 3.24
CA GLU A 402 -0.50 -27.13 2.33
C GLU A 402 0.07 -27.20 0.91
N LEU A 403 1.40 -27.10 0.78
CA LEU A 403 2.09 -27.22 -0.50
C LEU A 403 1.96 -28.63 -1.11
N LEU A 404 1.94 -29.67 -0.28
CA LEU A 404 1.80 -31.06 -0.72
C LEU A 404 0.38 -31.34 -1.20
N ASP A 405 -0.64 -30.84 -0.51
CA ASP A 405 -2.04 -30.86 -0.97
C ASP A 405 -2.16 -30.16 -2.33
N ALA A 406 -1.61 -28.95 -2.46
CA ALA A 406 -1.58 -28.23 -3.73
C ALA A 406 -0.89 -29.02 -4.85
N ALA A 407 0.30 -29.57 -4.58
CA ALA A 407 1.06 -30.36 -5.55
C ALA A 407 0.32 -31.64 -5.98
N ASN A 408 -0.41 -32.28 -5.08
CA ASN A 408 -1.20 -33.47 -5.38
C ASN A 408 -2.44 -33.17 -6.23
N ARG A 409 -2.96 -31.94 -6.22
CA ARG A 409 -4.08 -31.49 -7.05
C ARG A 409 -3.66 -31.08 -8.47
N LEU A 410 -2.36 -30.91 -8.72
CA LEU A 410 -1.86 -30.62 -10.07
C LEU A 410 -2.27 -31.71 -11.06
N ASN A 411 -2.67 -31.27 -12.25
CA ASN A 411 -2.96 -32.12 -13.41
C ASN A 411 -1.99 -31.81 -14.57
N SER A 412 -0.70 -31.71 -14.24
CA SER A 412 0.36 -31.42 -15.20
C SER A 412 1.45 -32.49 -15.16
N PHE A 413 2.27 -32.55 -16.22
CA PHE A 413 3.40 -33.46 -16.30
C PHE A 413 4.45 -33.23 -15.19
N MET A 414 4.48 -32.03 -14.61
CA MET A 414 5.42 -31.65 -13.55
C MET A 414 4.96 -32.07 -12.14
N LYS A 415 3.77 -32.67 -11.99
CA LYS A 415 3.22 -33.09 -10.69
C LYS A 415 4.23 -33.86 -9.84
N LYS A 416 4.84 -34.91 -10.41
CA LYS A 416 5.79 -35.77 -9.68
C LYS A 416 7.01 -34.99 -9.18
N ILE A 417 7.49 -34.03 -9.97
CA ILE A 417 8.64 -33.19 -9.62
C ILE A 417 8.25 -32.23 -8.49
N ALA A 418 7.08 -31.59 -8.58
CA ALA A 418 6.56 -30.70 -7.55
C ALA A 418 6.34 -31.43 -6.21
N VAL A 419 5.69 -32.60 -6.24
CA VAL A 419 5.50 -33.43 -5.04
C VAL A 419 6.84 -33.80 -4.40
N LYS A 420 7.80 -34.26 -5.20
CA LYS A 420 9.14 -34.62 -4.69
C LYS A 420 9.88 -33.41 -4.09
N ALA A 421 9.80 -32.25 -4.73
CA ALA A 421 10.41 -31.02 -4.22
C ALA A 421 9.85 -30.64 -2.85
N VAL A 422 8.51 -30.74 -2.66
CA VAL A 422 7.86 -30.44 -1.38
C VAL A 422 8.16 -31.52 -0.33
N GLN A 423 8.22 -32.80 -0.69
CA GLN A 423 8.59 -33.88 0.23
C GLN A 423 10.02 -33.74 0.77
N ASN A 424 10.93 -33.15 -0.01
CA ASN A 424 12.31 -32.90 0.39
C ASN A 424 12.48 -31.71 1.36
N LEU A 425 11.40 -30.98 1.70
CA LEU A 425 11.42 -30.04 2.82
C LEU A 425 11.58 -30.86 4.12
N ASN A 426 12.83 -31.09 4.54
CA ASN A 426 13.10 -31.89 5.74
C ASN A 426 12.38 -31.28 6.96
N PRO A 427 11.66 -32.08 7.77
CA PRO A 427 11.18 -31.59 9.07
C PRO A 427 12.38 -31.22 9.94
N ILE A 428 12.23 -30.18 10.78
CA ILE A 428 13.25 -29.79 11.76
C ILE A 428 13.39 -30.97 12.74
N SER A 429 14.60 -31.53 12.79
CA SER A 429 15.02 -32.55 13.78
C SER A 429 15.10 -31.97 15.17
#